data_AF-A0AAD6GVV3-F1
#
_entry.id   AF-A0AAD6GVV3-F1
#
_cell.length_a   1.000
_cell.length_b   1.000
_cell.length_c   1.000
_cell.angle_alpha   90.00
_cell.angle_beta   90.00
_cell.angle_gamma   90.00
#
_symmetry.space_group_name_H-M   'P 1'
#
loop_
_entity.id
_entity.type
_entity.pdbx_description
1 polymer ?
#
loop_
_entity_poly.entity_id
_entity_poly.type
_entity_poly.pdbx_seq_one_letter_code
_entity_poly.pdbx_strand_id
1 'polypeptide(L)' 'MPHFKEGQRVNYKPVGGPNSNTNSSVGIIHNVCTSKVHLDRPYCGGISTVENEKTHKRSAVKEKNIMGPAE' A
#
# COMPACT_ATOMS: atom_id res chain seq x y z
N MET A 1 4.66 -2.50 14.32
CA MET A 1 3.23 -2.11 14.26
C MET A 1 2.92 -1.81 12.80
N PRO A 2 1.74 -2.14 12.24
CA PRO A 2 1.42 -1.71 10.88
C PRO A 2 1.46 -0.18 10.84
N HIS A 3 2.25 0.41 9.94
CA HIS A 3 2.39 1.88 9.88
C HIS A 3 1.15 2.57 9.32
N PHE A 4 0.26 1.81 8.68
CA PHE A 4 -0.92 2.33 7.99
C PHE A 4 -2.16 1.48 8.30
N LYS A 5 -3.34 2.10 8.21
CA LYS A 5 -4.65 1.48 8.52
C LYS A 5 -5.56 1.42 7.28
N GLU A 6 -6.48 0.46 7.28
CA GLU A 6 -7.58 0.42 6.31
C GLU A 6 -8.44 1.69 6.43
N GLY A 7 -8.87 2.24 5.30
CA GLY A 7 -9.55 3.54 5.18
C GLY A 7 -8.60 4.74 5.16
N GLN A 8 -7.29 4.57 5.36
CA GLN A 8 -6.36 5.69 5.38
C GLN A 8 -5.97 6.13 3.97
N ARG A 9 -5.99 7.45 3.76
CA ARG A 9 -5.50 8.09 2.54
C ARG A 9 -3.98 8.18 2.59
N VAL A 10 -3.30 7.62 1.58
CA VAL A 10 -1.84 7.54 1.52
C VAL A 10 -1.32 7.92 0.15
N ASN A 11 -0.13 8.51 0.15
CA ASN A 11 0.62 8.76 -1.06
C ASN A 11 1.57 7.59 -1.31
N TYR A 12 1.48 6.97 -2.48
CA TYR A 12 2.23 5.76 -2.82
C TYR A 12 2.73 5.77 -4.26
N LYS A 13 3.75 4.97 -4.56
CA LYS A 13 4.22 4.76 -5.93
C LYS A 13 3.68 3.44 -6.51
N PRO A 14 2.75 3.49 -7.49
CA PRO A 14 2.13 2.29 -8.07
C PRO A 14 3.07 1.48 -8.96
N VAL A 15 4.01 2.15 -9.63
CA VAL A 15 4.92 1.54 -10.61
C VAL A 15 6.33 2.06 -10.35
N GLY A 16 7.31 1.15 -10.48
CA GLY A 16 8.71 1.46 -10.21
C GLY A 16 9.05 1.36 -8.72
N GLY A 17 10.22 0.80 -8.42
CA GLY A 17 10.73 0.75 -7.04
C GLY A 17 10.93 2.14 -6.42
N PRO A 18 11.40 2.23 -5.18
CA PRO A 18 11.61 3.50 -4.48
C PRO A 18 12.48 4.51 -5.27
N ASN A 19 13.33 4.01 -6.18
CA ASN A 19 14.22 4.78 -7.03
C ASN A 19 13.64 5.15 -8.42
N SER A 20 12.33 4.99 -8.64
CA SER A 20 11.71 5.31 -9.93
C SER A 20 11.20 6.76 -9.98
N ASN A 21 11.41 7.42 -11.12
CA ASN A 21 10.89 8.74 -11.46
C ASN A 21 9.37 8.75 -11.72
N THR A 22 8.68 7.64 -11.47
CA THR A 22 7.23 7.58 -11.59
C THR A 22 6.56 8.48 -10.56
N ASN A 23 5.56 9.22 -11.02
CA ASN A 23 4.79 10.15 -10.21
C ASN A 23 4.11 9.40 -9.04
N SER A 24 4.21 9.98 -7.84
CA SER A 24 3.46 9.48 -6.69
C SER A 24 1.96 9.66 -6.93
N SER A 25 1.15 8.75 -6.41
CA SER A 25 -0.29 8.77 -6.55
C SER A 25 -0.98 8.64 -5.20
N VAL A 26 -2.12 9.30 -5.07
CA VAL A 26 -2.93 9.25 -3.86
C VAL A 26 -3.96 8.14 -4.00
N GLY A 27 -4.10 7.36 -2.94
CA GLY A 27 -5.12 6.33 -2.86
C GLY A 27 -5.48 5.98 -1.42
N ILE A 28 -6.57 5.24 -1.29
CA ILE A 28 -7.13 4.83 -0.01
C ILE A 28 -6.76 3.38 0.23
N ILE A 29 -6.21 3.08 1.40
CA ILE A 29 -5.90 1.71 1.79
C ILE A 29 -7.21 0.97 2.02
N HIS A 30 -7.46 -0.07 1.23
CA HIS A 30 -8.62 -0.93 1.39
C HIS A 30 -8.35 -2.13 2.27
N ASN A 31 -7.16 -2.72 2.18
CA ASN A 31 -6.79 -3.88 2.96
C ASN A 31 -5.32 -3.84 3.33
N VAL A 32 -5.00 -4.08 4.60
CA VAL A 32 -3.62 -4.16 5.08
C VAL A 32 -3.29 -5.61 5.37
N CYS A 33 -2.51 -6.23 4.49
CA CYS A 33 -2.05 -7.60 4.69
C CYS A 33 -0.73 -7.56 5.46
N THR A 34 -0.83 -7.33 6.77
CA THR A 34 0.29 -7.46 7.72
C THR A 34 0.20 -8.85 8.36
N SER A 35 0.59 -9.89 7.61
CA SER A 35 0.63 -11.24 8.20
C SER A 35 1.89 -11.38 9.06
N LYS A 36 1.74 -11.26 10.38
CA LYS A 36 2.63 -12.03 11.28
C LYS A 36 2.36 -13.51 11.00
N VAL A 37 3.43 -14.27 10.76
CA VAL A 37 3.42 -15.71 10.46
C VAL A 37 2.29 -16.42 11.22
N HIS A 38 1.22 -16.77 10.51
CA HIS A 38 0.23 -17.73 10.98
C HIS A 38 0.47 -19.00 10.19
N LEU A 39 0.59 -20.12 10.90
CA LEU A 39 0.98 -21.45 10.40
C LEU A 39 0.15 -21.95 9.19
N ASP A 40 -1.01 -21.34 8.96
CA ASP A 40 -2.02 -21.73 7.94
C ASP A 40 -2.06 -20.82 6.70
N ARG A 41 -1.41 -19.64 6.71
CA ARG A 41 -1.49 -18.70 5.57
C ARG A 41 -0.13 -18.31 5.02
N PRO A 42 0.05 -18.27 3.69
CA PRO A 42 1.29 -17.82 3.08
C PRO A 42 1.62 -16.40 3.55
N TYR A 43 2.88 -16.18 3.90
CA TYR A 43 3.40 -14.92 4.39
C TYR A 43 3.11 -13.78 3.41
N CYS A 44 2.21 -12.87 3.80
CA CYS A 44 1.98 -11.62 3.08
C CYS A 44 2.82 -10.53 3.77
N GLY A 45 4.02 -10.31 3.25
CA GLY A 45 5.04 -9.46 3.86
C GLY A 45 4.76 -7.96 3.78
N GLY A 46 3.72 -7.47 4.47
CA GLY A 46 3.41 -6.04 4.56
C GLY A 46 2.94 -5.45 3.23
N ILE A 47 2.03 -6.15 2.56
CA ILE A 47 1.43 -5.69 1.31
C ILE A 47 0.06 -5.09 1.65
N SER A 48 -0.12 -3.82 1.30
CA SER A 48 -1.39 -3.11 1.45
C SER A 48 -2.07 -2.96 0.09
N THR A 49 -3.35 -3.30 0.00
CA THR A 49 -4.17 -2.99 -1.17
C THR A 49 -4.59 -1.54 -1.08
N VAL A 50 -4.15 -0.72 -2.04
CA VAL A 50 -4.50 0.69 -2.16
C VAL A 50 -5.38 0.88 -3.39
N GLU A 51 -6.51 1.54 -3.20
CA GLU A 51 -7.38 1.98 -4.28
C GLU A 51 -7.02 3.40 -4.70
N ASN A 52 -6.64 3.57 -5.96
CA ASN A 52 -6.27 4.86 -6.50
C ASN A 52 -7.49 5.76 -6.67
N GLU A 53 -7.49 6.98 -6.12
CA GLU A 53 -8.66 7.86 -6.22
C GLU A 53 -8.90 8.41 -7.63
N LYS A 54 -7.85 8.52 -8.45
CA LYS A 54 -7.96 9.06 -9.81
C LYS A 54 -8.50 8.04 -10.81
N THR A 55 -8.17 6.76 -10.61
CA THR A 55 -8.49 5.68 -11.56
C THR A 55 -9.46 4.64 -11.00
N HIS A 56 -9.79 4.72 -9.70
CA HIS A 56 -10.57 3.72 -8.95
C HIS A 56 -10.02 2.29 -9.08
N LYS A 57 -8.74 2.15 -9.44
CA LYS A 57 -8.07 0.86 -9.57
C LYS A 57 -7.44 0.46 -8.25
N ARG A 58 -7.69 -0.77 -7.84
CA ARG A 58 -7.05 -1.40 -6.68
C ARG A 58 -5.71 -1.98 -7.08
N SER A 59 -4.68 -1.67 -6.32
CA SER A 59 -3.31 -2.12 -6.54
C SER A 59 -2.72 -2.65 -5.25
N ALA A 60 -2.02 -3.77 -5.32
CA ALA A 60 -1.26 -4.29 -4.19
C ALA A 60 0.09 -3.56 -4.11
N VAL A 61 0.28 -2.78 -3.05
CA VAL A 61 1.44 -1.92 -2.83
C VAL A 61 2.16 -2.37 -1.57
N LYS A 62 3.48 -2.52 -1.65
CA LYS A 62 4.29 -2.84 -0.46
C LYS A 62 4.34 -1.61 0.45
N GLU A 63 4.32 -1.78 1.77
CA GLU A 63 4.42 -0.65 2.71
C GLU A 63 5.65 0.24 2.43
N LYS A 64 6.76 -0.35 1.98
CA LYS A 64 7.98 0.39 1.57
C LYS A 64 7.81 1.36 0.39
N ASN A 65 6.77 1.17 -0.42
CA ASN A 65 6.43 2.04 -1.55
C ASN A 65 5.41 3.12 -1.16
N ILE A 66 4.90 3.09 0.07
CA ILE A 66 4.04 4.14 0.63
C ILE A 66 4.95 5.20 1.21
N MET A 67 4.87 6.42 0.69
CA MET A 67 5.72 7.53 1.10
C MET A 67 5.23 8.18 2.40
N GLY A 68 3.93 8.10 2.68
CA GLY A 68 3.32 8.65 3.88
C GLY A 68 1.81 8.86 3.74
N PRO A 69 1.14 9.38 4.78
CA PRO A 69 -0.24 9.83 4.70
C PRO A 69 -0.36 10.97 3.67
N ALA A 70 -1.45 10.94 2.88
CA ALA A 70 -1.83 12.07 2.04
C ALA A 70 -2.82 12.93 2.82
N GLU A 71 -2.51 14.22 2.97
CA GLU A 71 -3.39 15.23 3.60
C GLU A 71 -4.66 15.47 2.77
#